data_AF-A0A7C6ZJ60-F1
#
_entry.id   AF-A0A7C6ZJ60-F1
#
_cell.length_a   1.000
_cell.length_b   1.000
_cell.length_c   1.000
_cell.angle_alpha   90.00
_cell.angle_beta   90.00
_cell.angle_gamma   90.00
#
_symmetry.space_group_name_H-M   'P 1'
#
loop_
_entity.id
_entity.type
_entity.pdbx_description
1 polymer ?
#
loop_
_entity_poly.entity_id
_entity_poly.type
_entity_poly.pdbx_seq_one_letter_code
_entity_poly.pdbx_strand_id
1 'polypeptide(L)'
;MKKAALKAISKDVHKGKAVFSIFPGLCKGCGLCREKCPEGALSWSEELGVYGTPTVIPDPEKCKACRTCERVCPDCAIAITRKTGEDKD
;
A
#
# COMPACT_ATOMS: atom_id res chain seq x y z
N MET A 1 -16.79 -5.66 21.70
CA MET A 1 -15.61 -5.49 20.82
C MET A 1 -16.04 -4.62 19.64
N LYS A 2 -15.81 -3.29 19.70
CA LYS A 2 -16.20 -2.40 18.60
C LYS A 2 -15.38 -2.79 17.37
N LYS A 3 -16.04 -3.01 16.23
CA LYS A 3 -15.43 -3.32 14.94
C LYS A 3 -14.37 -2.27 14.57
N ALA A 4 -13.13 -2.43 15.04
CA ALA A 4 -11.94 -1.82 14.44
C ALA A 4 -11.56 -2.59 13.17
N ALA A 5 -12.58 -2.97 12.39
CA ALA A 5 -12.44 -3.77 11.19
C ALA A 5 -11.82 -2.89 10.11
N LEU A 6 -10.51 -3.02 9.93
CA LEU A 6 -9.82 -2.90 8.64
C LEU A 6 -10.23 -1.68 7.80
N LYS A 7 -10.28 -0.46 8.38
CA LYS A 7 -10.45 0.75 7.56
C LYS A 7 -9.20 0.90 6.69
N ALA A 8 -9.36 0.71 5.38
CA ALA A 8 -8.30 0.96 4.41
C ALA A 8 -8.14 2.47 4.18
N ILE A 9 -6.90 2.88 3.96
CA ILE A 9 -6.55 4.17 3.39
C ILE A 9 -6.15 3.91 1.94
N SER A 10 -6.89 4.49 1.01
CA SER A 10 -6.73 4.22 -0.42
C SER A 10 -6.28 5.48 -1.16
N LYS A 11 -5.42 5.29 -2.17
CA LYS A 11 -4.95 6.34 -3.05
C LYS A 11 -4.89 5.84 -4.48
N ASP A 12 -5.36 6.66 -5.42
CA ASP A 12 -5.18 6.39 -6.85
C ASP A 12 -3.69 6.46 -7.22
N VAL A 13 -3.25 5.49 -8.01
CA VAL A 13 -1.86 5.35 -8.47
C VAL A 13 -1.83 4.92 -9.93
N HIS A 14 -0.64 4.92 -10.53
CA HIS A 14 -0.45 4.53 -11.92
C HIS A 14 -1.36 5.32 -12.86
N LYS A 15 -1.31 6.66 -12.73
CA LYS A 15 -2.14 7.59 -13.52
C LYS A 15 -3.64 7.28 -13.41
N GLY A 16 -4.09 6.90 -12.21
CA GLY A 16 -5.48 6.57 -11.92
C GLY A 16 -5.96 5.20 -12.40
N LYS A 17 -5.10 4.39 -13.02
CA LYS A 17 -5.44 3.04 -13.51
C LYS A 17 -5.42 1.97 -12.42
N ALA A 18 -4.94 2.29 -11.23
CA ALA A 18 -4.94 1.38 -10.09
C ALA A 18 -5.16 2.13 -8.78
N VAL A 19 -5.50 1.38 -7.74
CA VAL A 19 -5.68 1.87 -6.37
C VAL A 19 -4.69 1.14 -5.47
N PHE A 20 -3.89 1.91 -4.74
CA PHE A 20 -3.10 1.42 -3.62
C PHE A 20 -3.95 1.55 -2.35
N SER A 21 -4.12 0.45 -1.62
CA SER A 21 -4.79 0.42 -0.33
C SER A 21 -3.83 -0.08 0.73
N ILE A 22 -3.76 0.63 1.86
CA ILE A 22 -3.06 0.18 3.06
C ILE A 22 -4.06 0.02 4.20
N PHE A 23 -3.85 -1.01 5.02
CA PHE A 23 -4.66 -1.32 6.19
C PHE A 23 -3.82 -1.04 7.45
N PRO A 24 -3.91 0.14 8.08
CA PRO A 24 -3.06 0.51 9.21
C PRO A 24 -3.15 -0.47 10.39
N GLY A 25 -4.33 -1.06 10.62
CA GLY A 25 -4.51 -2.10 11.64
C GLY A 25 -3.71 -3.39 11.42
N LEU A 26 -3.11 -3.59 10.25
CA LEU A 26 -2.19 -4.69 9.94
C LEU A 26 -0.74 -4.21 9.77
N CYS A 27 -0.53 -2.93 9.46
CA CYS A 27 0.79 -2.41 9.16
C CYS A 27 1.63 -2.25 10.44
N LYS A 28 2.77 -2.95 10.51
CA LYS A 28 3.74 -2.85 11.62
C LYS A 28 4.82 -1.78 11.43
N GLY A 29 4.80 -1.04 10.31
CA GLY A 29 5.83 -0.04 9.99
C GLY A 29 7.23 -0.60 9.72
N CYS A 30 7.37 -1.87 9.29
CA CYS A 30 8.68 -2.52 9.11
C CYS A 30 9.50 -2.00 7.93
N GLY A 31 8.88 -1.31 6.96
CA GLY A 31 9.58 -0.65 5.84
C GLY A 31 9.99 -1.56 4.67
N LEU A 32 9.76 -2.87 4.72
CA LEU A 32 10.12 -3.81 3.64
C LEU A 32 9.48 -3.43 2.29
N CYS A 33 8.21 -3.01 2.31
CA CYS A 33 7.50 -2.57 1.10
C CYS A 33 8.19 -1.37 0.44
N ARG A 34 8.67 -0.41 1.24
CA ARG A 34 9.41 0.77 0.78
C ARG A 34 10.76 0.38 0.20
N GLU A 35 11.52 -0.46 0.90
CA GLU A 35 12.84 -0.91 0.45
C GLU A 35 12.79 -1.71 -0.86
N LYS A 36 11.79 -2.59 -1.01
CA LYS A 36 11.66 -3.44 -2.20
C LYS A 36 10.84 -2.83 -3.33
N CYS A 37 10.36 -1.59 -3.19
CA CYS A 37 9.65 -0.93 -4.29
C CYS A 37 10.64 -0.61 -5.43
N PRO A 38 10.51 -1.23 -6.62
CA PRO A 38 11.48 -1.04 -7.70
C PRO A 38 11.50 0.40 -8.25
N GLU A 39 10.39 1.13 -8.08
CA GLU A 39 10.24 2.51 -8.54
C GLU A 39 10.56 3.55 -7.44
N GLY A 40 10.90 3.11 -6.22
CA GLY A 40 11.08 4.00 -5.08
C GLY A 40 9.85 4.88 -4.80
N ALA A 41 8.64 4.34 -5.04
CA ALA A 41 7.39 5.09 -5.04
C ALA A 41 6.72 5.21 -3.65
N LEU A 42 7.33 4.71 -2.59
CA LEU A 42 6.74 4.69 -1.25
C LEU A 42 7.55 5.56 -0.28
N SER A 43 6.84 6.40 0.48
CA SER A 43 7.39 7.22 1.57
C SER A 43 6.65 6.93 2.86
N TRP A 44 7.25 7.28 4.01
CA TRP A 44 6.53 7.23 5.28
C TRP A 44 5.36 8.23 5.28
N SER A 45 4.24 7.84 5.89
CA SER A 45 3.06 8.68 6.09
C SER A 45 2.98 9.19 7.54
N GLU A 46 2.10 10.15 7.79
CA GLU A 46 1.74 10.55 9.17
C GLU A 46 0.75 9.56 9.82
N GLU A 47 0.06 8.75 9.02
CA GLU A 47 -0.85 7.71 9.49
C GLU A 47 -0.10 6.61 10.23
N LEU A 48 -0.63 6.20 11.40
CA LEU A 48 0.00 5.24 12.28
C LEU A 48 -0.59 3.82 12.12
N GLY A 49 0.29 2.84 12.13
CA GLY A 49 -0.03 1.42 12.10
C GLY A 49 -0.32 0.82 13.47
N VAL A 50 -0.41 -0.51 13.53
CA VAL A 50 -0.87 -1.27 14.71
C VAL A 50 -0.02 -1.05 15.97
N TYR A 51 1.26 -0.70 15.81
CA TYR A 51 2.19 -0.43 16.92
C TYR A 51 2.50 1.06 17.13
N GLY A 52 1.70 1.96 16.54
CA GLY A 52 1.99 3.40 16.59
C GLY A 52 3.16 3.83 15.70
N THR A 53 3.62 2.94 14.82
CA THR A 53 4.68 3.20 13.84
C THR A 53 4.09 3.80 12.55
N PRO A 54 4.80 4.70 11.84
CA PRO A 54 4.34 5.23 10.55
C PRO A 54 4.00 4.13 9.53
N THR A 55 2.89 4.29 8.82
CA THR A 55 2.60 3.50 7.62
C THR A 55 3.28 4.12 6.39
N VAL A 56 2.97 3.64 5.18
CA VAL A 56 3.54 4.19 3.94
C VAL A 56 2.45 4.78 3.04
N ILE A 57 2.81 5.82 2.30
CA ILE A 57 1.99 6.47 1.29
C ILE A 57 2.68 6.38 -0.08
N PRO A 58 1.94 6.09 -1.18
CA PRO A 58 2.52 6.05 -2.50
C PRO A 58 2.57 7.43 -3.17
N ASP A 59 3.59 7.62 -3.99
CA ASP A 59 3.66 8.60 -5.07
C ASP A 59 2.85 8.07 -6.28
N PRO A 60 1.72 8.72 -6.64
CA PRO A 60 0.85 8.26 -7.73
C PRO A 60 1.52 8.22 -9.10
N GLU A 61 2.50 9.09 -9.34
CA GLU A 61 3.17 9.24 -10.62
C GLU A 61 4.28 8.19 -10.81
N LYS A 62 4.98 7.84 -9.71
CA LYS A 62 6.01 6.79 -9.74
C LYS A 62 5.46 5.38 -9.65
N CYS A 63 4.35 5.19 -8.94
CA CYS A 63 3.81 3.86 -8.72
C CYS A 63 3.26 3.26 -10.04
N LYS A 64 3.81 2.11 -10.46
CA LYS A 64 3.36 1.35 -11.65
C LYS A 64 2.42 0.18 -11.34
N ALA A 65 1.88 0.11 -10.11
CA ALA A 65 0.99 -0.97 -9.68
C ALA A 65 1.55 -2.40 -9.92
N CYS A 66 2.85 -2.60 -9.69
CA CYS A 66 3.55 -3.88 -9.92
C CYS A 66 3.36 -4.94 -8.82
N ARG A 67 2.66 -4.56 -7.73
CA ARG A 67 2.29 -5.41 -6.58
C ARG A 67 3.48 -5.97 -5.77
N THR A 68 4.71 -5.48 -5.95
CA THR A 68 5.85 -5.92 -5.12
C THR A 68 5.66 -5.60 -3.64
N CYS A 69 5.15 -4.42 -3.31
CA CYS A 69 4.86 -4.01 -1.95
C CYS A 69 3.79 -4.90 -1.26
N GLU A 70 2.80 -5.36 -2.02
CA GLU A 70 1.78 -6.32 -1.57
C GLU A 70 2.41 -7.69 -1.29
N ARG A 71 3.19 -8.23 -2.25
CA ARG A 71 3.84 -9.56 -2.12
C ARG A 71 4.86 -9.64 -0.99
N VAL A 72 5.61 -8.56 -0.74
CA VAL A 72 6.67 -8.57 0.27
C VAL A 72 6.15 -8.24 1.68
N CYS A 73 4.92 -7.74 1.80
CA CYS A 73 4.37 -7.39 3.10
C CYS A 73 4.05 -8.67 3.90
N PRO A 74 4.76 -8.95 5.01
CA PRO A 74 4.55 -10.19 5.77
C PRO A 74 3.18 -10.24 6.48
N ASP A 75 2.52 -9.09 6.61
CA ASP A 75 1.27 -8.92 7.34
C ASP A 75 0.07 -8.67 6.40
N CYS A 76 0.25 -8.78 5.09
CA CYS A 76 -0.79 -8.51 4.07
C CYS A 76 -1.45 -7.13 4.24
N ALA A 77 -0.70 -6.13 4.72
CA ALA A 77 -1.22 -4.82 5.06
C ALA A 77 -1.42 -3.90 3.84
N ILE A 78 -1.03 -4.32 2.63
CA ILE A 78 -1.12 -3.54 1.40
C ILE A 78 -1.83 -4.37 0.34
N ALA A 79 -2.72 -3.75 -0.43
CA ALA A 79 -3.34 -4.33 -1.61
C ALA A 79 -3.27 -3.35 -2.79
N ILE A 80 -3.01 -3.88 -3.98
CA ILE A 80 -3.06 -3.14 -5.24
C ILE A 80 -4.22 -3.68 -6.09
N THR A 81 -5.19 -2.82 -6.38
CA THR A 81 -6.34 -3.16 -7.25
C THR A 81 -6.23 -2.40 -8.56
N ARG A 82 -6.07 -3.09 -9.69
CA ARG A 82 -6.14 -2.46 -11.02
C ARG A 82 -7.60 -2.18 -11.37
N LYS A 83 -7.87 -0.98 -11.89
CA LYS A 83 -9.18 -0.65 -12.47
C LYS A 83 -9.20 -1.28 -13.85
N THR A 84 -10.17 -2.16 -14.10
CA THR A 84 -10.25 -3.02 -15.29
C THR A 84 -9.96 -2.27 -16.60
N GLY A 85 -9.02 -2.81 -17.38
CA GLY A 85 -8.62 -2.25 -18.66
C GLY A 85 -7.50 -2.98 -19.39
N GLU A 86 -6.66 -3.80 -18.73
CA GLU A 86 -5.61 -4.64 -19.37
C GLU A 86 -4.92 -5.52 -18.32
N ASP A 87 -5.47 -6.69 -18.04
CA ASP A 87 -4.69 -7.82 -17.50
C ASP A 87 -4.45 -8.78 -18.68
N LYS A 88 -3.46 -8.43 -19.51
CA LYS A 88 -2.78 -9.40 -20.37
C LYS A 88 -1.47 -9.74 -19.66
N ASP A 89 -1.54 -10.63 -18.69
CA ASP A 89 -0.36 -11.39 -18.25
C ASP A 89 -0.04 -12.46 -19.30
#